data_AF-A0A4V3JGF7-F1
#
_entry.id   AF-A0A4V3JGF7-F1
#
_cell.length_a   1.000
_cell.length_b   1.000
_cell.length_c   1.000
_cell.angle_alpha   90.00
_cell.angle_beta   90.00
_cell.angle_gamma   90.00
#
_symmetry.space_group_name_H-M   'P 1'
#
loop_
_entity.id
_entity.type
_entity.pdbx_description
1 polymer ?
#
loop_
_entity_poly.entity_id
_entity_poly.type
_entity_poly.pdbx_seq_one_letter_code
_entity_poly.pdbx_strand_id
1 'polypeptide(L)'
;MFKEYLQYVLSRGQIRFIVLVRSVLFLLVFSAIPAMQAGGAVALGGVLIILGLLGTYVVNGFVIRSGMDPEKPVEFSKYFVFLLTLALFLILFFLIVARLIEPFLGTQLQEFLKKQSTEPNTPLPAEFVRFYLIFAFVLGLVLHLILPVLFAKLSLIQGLKELPNSIKRSDYIVAAWTPFVIMFVPDLLVSLISNSEEMMVSVFGQILLIVIFFFMLTSDIFLQYPTYYLIRTEKKTTEGSENS
;
A
#
# COMPACT_ATOMS: atom_id res chain seq x y z
N MET A 1 -18.09 1.07 -12.26
CA MET A 1 -17.60 0.44 -11.01
C MET A 1 -16.75 1.35 -10.13
N PHE A 2 -15.72 2.09 -10.59
CA PHE A 2 -14.97 3.00 -9.69
C PHE A 2 -15.84 4.11 -9.05
N LYS A 3 -16.72 4.74 -9.83
CA LYS A 3 -17.71 5.71 -9.31
C LYS A 3 -18.62 5.09 -8.24
N GLU A 4 -19.14 3.87 -8.49
CA GLU A 4 -19.96 3.12 -7.53
C GLU A 4 -19.17 2.84 -6.24
N TYR A 5 -17.88 2.48 -6.36
CA TYR A 5 -16.99 2.28 -5.24
C TYR A 5 -16.79 3.55 -4.41
N LEU A 6 -16.54 4.69 -5.03
CA LEU A 6 -16.39 5.96 -4.31
C LEU A 6 -17.69 6.35 -3.58
N GLN A 7 -18.86 6.18 -4.22
CA GLN A 7 -20.15 6.41 -3.55
C GLN A 7 -20.36 5.46 -2.38
N TYR A 8 -19.99 4.19 -2.54
CA TYR A 8 -20.03 3.19 -1.48
C TYR A 8 -19.17 3.60 -0.28
N VAL A 9 -17.90 3.97 -0.51
CA VAL A 9 -16.96 4.44 0.52
C VAL A 9 -17.51 5.69 1.21
N LEU A 10 -17.94 6.71 0.45
CA LEU A 10 -18.41 7.97 1.02
C LEU A 10 -19.69 7.82 1.86
N SER A 11 -20.57 6.89 1.52
CA SER A 11 -21.80 6.63 2.29
C SER A 11 -21.56 5.99 3.66
N ARG A 12 -20.36 5.45 3.93
CA ARG A 12 -20.05 4.79 5.20
C ARG A 12 -19.81 5.75 6.37
N GLY A 13 -19.56 7.03 6.14
CA GLY A 13 -19.41 8.09 7.17
C GLY A 13 -18.18 7.97 8.08
N GLN A 14 -17.87 6.76 8.56
CA GLN A 14 -16.74 6.40 9.42
C GLN A 14 -15.38 6.62 8.77
N ILE A 15 -15.33 6.57 7.43
CA ILE A 15 -14.09 6.82 6.67
C ILE A 15 -13.58 8.24 6.90
N ARG A 16 -14.47 9.22 7.12
CA ARG A 16 -14.07 10.60 7.44
C ARG A 16 -13.35 10.70 8.80
N PHE A 17 -13.84 9.97 9.80
CA PHE A 17 -13.22 9.93 11.13
C PHE A 17 -11.87 9.22 11.10
N ILE A 18 -11.73 8.15 10.33
CA ILE A 18 -10.47 7.43 10.18
C ILE A 18 -9.43 8.28 9.44
N VAL A 19 -9.83 8.96 8.36
CA VAL A 19 -8.96 9.90 7.65
C VAL A 19 -8.50 11.04 8.58
N LEU A 20 -9.38 11.54 9.44
CA LEU A 20 -9.04 12.54 10.45
C LEU A 20 -8.00 12.00 11.45
N VAL A 21 -8.23 10.80 12.02
CA VAL A 21 -7.30 10.16 12.98
C VAL A 21 -5.95 9.91 12.33
N ARG A 22 -5.91 9.43 11.08
CA ARG A 22 -4.65 9.27 10.34
C ARG A 22 -3.95 10.58 10.06
N SER A 23 -4.69 11.64 9.70
CA SER A 23 -4.11 12.96 9.49
C SER A 23 -3.41 13.44 10.75
N VAL A 24 -4.04 13.24 11.92
CA VAL A 24 -3.42 13.53 13.23
C VAL A 24 -2.19 12.66 13.48
N LEU A 25 -2.27 11.34 13.27
CA LEU A 25 -1.14 10.42 13.46
C LEU A 25 0.05 10.78 12.55
N PHE A 26 -0.22 11.10 11.28
CA PHE A 26 0.81 11.50 10.33
C PHE A 26 1.42 12.87 10.69
N LEU A 27 0.63 13.85 11.11
CA LEU A 27 1.16 15.12 11.62
C LEU A 27 2.09 14.89 12.81
N LEU A 28 1.72 13.97 13.70
CA LEU A 28 2.58 13.56 14.82
C LEU A 28 3.88 12.91 14.32
N VAL A 29 3.86 12.04 13.29
CA VAL A 29 5.08 11.50 12.65
C VAL A 29 5.96 12.63 12.13
N PHE A 30 5.41 13.54 11.31
CA PHE A 30 6.17 14.62 10.69
C PHE A 30 6.77 15.58 11.74
N SER A 31 6.07 15.80 12.85
CA SER A 31 6.61 16.59 13.97
C SER A 31 7.66 15.85 14.82
N ALA A 32 7.59 14.52 14.87
CA ALA A 32 8.50 13.68 15.65
C ALA A 32 9.83 13.43 14.92
N ILE A 33 9.85 13.31 13.60
CA ILE A 33 11.07 13.03 12.81
C ILE A 33 12.21 14.05 13.07
N PRO A 34 11.98 15.38 13.09
CA PRO A 34 13.02 16.35 13.45
C PRO A 34 13.54 16.17 14.89
N ALA A 35 12.64 15.82 15.83
CA ALA A 35 13.02 15.55 17.23
C ALA A 35 13.82 14.23 17.38
N MET A 36 13.60 13.25 16.50
CA MET A 36 14.40 12.01 16.42
C MET A 36 15.82 12.29 15.96
N GLN A 37 16.00 13.16 14.96
CA GLN A 37 17.32 13.55 14.45
C GLN A 37 18.12 14.36 15.47
N ALA A 38 17.45 14.99 16.44
CA ALA A 38 18.07 15.73 17.56
C ALA A 38 18.43 14.86 18.78
N GLY A 39 18.35 13.52 18.69
CA GLY A 39 18.78 12.61 19.76
C GLY A 39 17.78 12.38 20.89
N GLY A 40 16.51 12.76 20.71
CA GLY A 40 15.46 12.54 21.71
C GLY A 40 15.11 11.06 21.93
N ALA A 41 14.57 10.73 23.11
CA ALA A 41 14.04 9.40 23.45
C ALA A 41 12.73 9.12 22.69
N VAL A 42 12.81 8.79 21.40
CA VAL A 42 11.66 8.73 20.48
C VAL A 42 11.31 7.33 19.99
N ALA A 43 12.09 6.29 20.34
CA ALA A 43 11.84 4.93 19.87
C ALA A 43 10.45 4.38 20.25
N LEU A 44 9.96 4.66 21.46
CA LEU A 44 8.65 4.22 21.94
C LEU A 44 7.49 5.00 21.28
N GLY A 45 7.66 6.32 21.08
CA GLY A 45 6.68 7.16 20.38
C GLY A 45 6.52 6.76 18.92
N GLY A 46 7.63 6.50 18.21
CA GLY A 46 7.59 6.02 16.83
C GLY A 46 6.88 4.68 16.67
N VAL A 47 7.14 3.73 17.58
CA VAL A 47 6.45 2.43 17.59
C VAL A 47 4.94 2.59 17.78
N LEU A 48 4.50 3.42 18.73
CA LEU A 48 3.07 3.68 18.97
C LEU A 48 2.38 4.30 17.75
N ILE A 49 3.06 5.21 17.04
CA ILE A 49 2.50 5.82 15.84
C ILE A 49 2.40 4.80 14.70
N ILE A 50 3.41 3.97 14.50
CA ILE A 50 3.36 2.87 13.50
C ILE A 50 2.22 1.91 13.80
N LEU A 51 2.06 1.51 15.07
CA LEU A 51 0.94 0.67 15.51
C LEU A 51 -0.41 1.35 15.29
N GLY A 52 -0.51 2.67 15.51
CA GLY A 52 -1.71 3.46 15.19
C GLY A 52 -2.04 3.47 13.70
N LEU A 53 -1.05 3.67 12.83
CA LEU A 53 -1.23 3.63 11.37
C LEU A 53 -1.65 2.24 10.89
N LEU A 54 -1.03 1.18 11.41
CA LEU A 54 -1.42 -0.21 11.11
C LEU A 54 -2.83 -0.52 11.62
N GLY A 55 -3.16 -0.11 12.85
CA GLY A 55 -4.48 -0.29 13.43
C GLY A 55 -5.58 0.40 12.61
N THR A 56 -5.35 1.65 12.19
CA THR A 56 -6.31 2.37 11.34
C THR A 56 -6.48 1.70 9.96
N TYR A 57 -5.41 1.14 9.38
CA TYR A 57 -5.50 0.35 8.14
C TYR A 57 -6.32 -0.92 8.30
N VAL A 58 -6.09 -1.69 9.37
CA VAL A 58 -6.83 -2.91 9.66
C VAL A 58 -8.32 -2.60 9.88
N VAL A 59 -8.63 -1.60 10.71
CA VAL A 59 -10.01 -1.22 11.03
C VAL A 59 -10.74 -0.68 9.81
N ASN A 60 -10.10 0.19 9.01
CA ASN A 60 -10.75 0.71 7.79
C ASN A 60 -10.98 -0.39 6.77
N GLY A 61 -9.96 -1.24 6.53
CA GLY A 61 -10.08 -2.39 5.66
C GLY A 61 -11.24 -3.31 6.08
N PHE A 62 -11.41 -3.54 7.38
CA PHE A 62 -12.53 -4.31 7.92
C PHE A 62 -13.89 -3.62 7.66
N VAL A 63 -14.03 -2.34 7.98
CA VAL A 63 -15.29 -1.58 7.78
C VAL A 63 -15.68 -1.57 6.30
N ILE A 64 -14.72 -1.29 5.42
CA ILE A 64 -14.96 -1.31 3.98
C ILE A 64 -15.34 -2.74 3.56
N ARG A 65 -14.56 -3.77 3.94
CA ARG A 65 -14.74 -5.15 3.48
C ARG A 65 -16.01 -5.82 4.00
N SER A 66 -16.35 -5.65 5.27
CA SER A 66 -17.57 -6.19 5.91
C SER A 66 -18.85 -5.67 5.25
N GLY A 67 -18.77 -4.49 4.65
CA GLY A 67 -19.86 -3.85 3.96
C GLY A 67 -19.92 -4.05 2.44
N MET A 68 -18.90 -4.66 1.82
CA MET A 68 -18.87 -4.86 0.37
C MET A 68 -19.90 -5.90 -0.10
N ASP A 69 -20.14 -6.91 0.74
CA ASP A 69 -21.13 -7.96 0.55
C ASP A 69 -22.12 -7.99 1.73
N PRO A 70 -23.31 -7.36 1.57
CA PRO A 70 -24.32 -7.32 2.64
C PRO A 70 -24.93 -8.68 3.00
N GLU A 71 -24.91 -9.64 2.07
CA GLU A 71 -25.48 -10.97 2.27
C GLU A 71 -24.53 -11.88 3.05
N LYS A 72 -23.23 -11.62 2.93
CA LYS A 72 -22.16 -12.35 3.61
C LYS A 72 -21.21 -11.35 4.30
N PRO A 73 -21.68 -10.66 5.36
CA PRO A 73 -20.84 -9.74 6.10
C PRO A 73 -19.67 -10.49 6.74
N VAL A 74 -18.52 -9.85 6.75
CA VAL A 74 -17.29 -10.44 7.26
C VAL A 74 -17.23 -10.26 8.77
N GLU A 75 -16.97 -11.34 9.50
CA GLU A 75 -16.68 -11.30 10.93
C GLU A 75 -15.25 -10.81 11.18
N PHE A 76 -15.08 -9.97 12.22
CA PHE A 76 -13.78 -9.40 12.55
C PHE A 76 -12.74 -10.48 12.91
N SER A 77 -13.14 -11.54 13.63
CA SER A 77 -12.26 -12.66 13.98
C SER A 77 -11.68 -13.34 12.74
N LYS A 78 -12.52 -13.66 11.75
CA LYS A 78 -12.10 -14.24 10.47
C LYS A 78 -11.18 -13.31 9.69
N TYR A 79 -11.52 -12.03 9.64
CA TYR A 79 -10.69 -11.00 8.99
C TYR A 79 -9.31 -10.87 9.66
N PHE A 80 -9.28 -10.87 10.99
CA PHE A 80 -8.03 -10.76 11.76
C PHE A 80 -7.14 -12.00 11.59
N VAL A 81 -7.71 -13.20 11.66
CA VAL A 81 -6.96 -14.45 11.38
C VAL A 81 -6.40 -14.44 9.96
N PHE A 82 -7.20 -14.00 8.97
CA PHE A 82 -6.71 -13.82 7.60
C PHE A 82 -5.52 -12.86 7.55
N LEU A 83 -5.59 -11.70 8.20
CA LEU A 83 -4.48 -10.74 8.23
C LEU A 83 -3.20 -11.31 8.84
N LEU A 84 -3.30 -12.08 9.93
CA LEU A 84 -2.14 -12.74 10.53
C LEU A 84 -1.49 -13.73 9.55
N THR A 85 -2.30 -14.55 8.89
CA THR A 85 -1.79 -15.51 7.90
C THR A 85 -1.19 -14.79 6.68
N LEU A 86 -1.82 -13.68 6.24
CA LEU A 86 -1.31 -12.85 5.15
C LEU A 86 0.02 -12.20 5.52
N ALA A 87 0.19 -11.72 6.76
CA ALA A 87 1.45 -11.15 7.22
C ALA A 87 2.59 -12.19 7.18
N LEU A 88 2.34 -13.41 7.67
CA LEU A 88 3.32 -14.50 7.58
C LEU A 88 3.66 -14.85 6.12
N PHE A 89 2.63 -14.91 5.25
CA PHE A 89 2.83 -15.13 3.82
C PHE A 89 3.68 -14.04 3.18
N LEU A 90 3.42 -12.76 3.48
CA LEU A 90 4.19 -11.64 2.96
C LEU A 90 5.63 -11.66 3.47
N ILE A 91 5.88 -11.97 4.74
CA ILE A 91 7.23 -12.13 5.28
C ILE A 91 7.99 -13.20 4.49
N LEU A 92 7.38 -14.37 4.29
CA LEU A 92 8.00 -15.45 3.52
C LEU A 92 8.25 -15.02 2.06
N PHE A 93 7.29 -14.37 1.43
CA PHE A 93 7.41 -13.84 0.07
C PHE A 93 8.58 -12.86 -0.05
N PHE A 94 8.68 -11.88 0.86
CA PHE A 94 9.78 -10.91 0.85
C PHE A 94 11.14 -11.57 1.12
N LEU A 95 11.21 -12.59 1.97
CA LEU A 95 12.45 -13.36 2.17
C LEU A 95 12.89 -14.07 0.88
N ILE A 96 11.96 -14.69 0.15
CA ILE A 96 12.24 -15.33 -1.14
C ILE A 96 12.72 -14.28 -2.15
N VAL A 97 12.00 -13.17 -2.26
CA VAL A 97 12.33 -12.07 -3.18
C VAL A 97 13.71 -11.49 -2.86
N ALA A 98 14.04 -11.29 -1.58
CA ALA A 98 15.36 -10.82 -1.15
C ALA A 98 16.47 -11.79 -1.61
N ARG A 99 16.26 -13.10 -1.47
CA ARG A 99 17.19 -14.13 -1.95
C ARG A 99 17.34 -14.15 -3.47
N LEU A 100 16.28 -13.89 -4.21
CA LEU A 100 16.31 -13.83 -5.68
C LEU A 100 17.07 -12.60 -6.20
N ILE A 101 17.04 -11.51 -5.45
CA ILE A 101 17.68 -10.24 -5.83
C ILE A 101 19.13 -10.15 -5.34
N GLU A 102 19.47 -10.87 -4.26
CA GLU A 102 20.82 -10.95 -3.68
C GLU A 102 21.94 -11.06 -4.74
N PRO A 103 21.84 -11.90 -5.80
CA PRO A 103 22.88 -11.99 -6.84
C PRO A 103 23.05 -10.72 -7.68
N PHE A 104 22.00 -9.92 -7.84
CA PHE A 104 22.01 -8.69 -8.65
C PHE A 104 22.54 -7.47 -7.88
N LEU A 105 22.55 -7.53 -6.55
CA LEU A 105 23.01 -6.44 -5.67
C LEU A 105 24.38 -6.74 -5.02
N GLY A 106 24.83 -7.99 -5.02
CA GLY A 106 25.76 -8.54 -4.03
C GLY A 106 27.12 -7.87 -3.84
N THR A 107 27.79 -7.37 -4.89
CA THR A 107 29.14 -6.79 -4.75
C THR A 107 29.10 -5.26 -4.65
N GLN A 108 28.40 -4.60 -5.56
CA GLN A 108 28.31 -3.13 -5.57
C GLN A 108 27.52 -2.57 -4.37
N LEU A 109 26.47 -3.25 -3.91
CA LEU A 109 25.70 -2.80 -2.75
C LEU A 109 26.52 -2.96 -1.46
N GLN A 110 27.27 -4.06 -1.32
CA GLN A 110 28.10 -4.28 -0.15
C GLN A 110 29.26 -3.27 -0.09
N GLU A 111 29.87 -2.94 -1.23
CA GLU A 111 30.89 -1.88 -1.29
C GLU A 111 30.30 -0.50 -0.99
N PHE A 112 29.10 -0.21 -1.49
CA PHE A 112 28.39 1.03 -1.16
C PHE A 112 28.04 1.10 0.33
N LEU A 113 27.45 0.05 0.92
CA LEU A 113 27.09 0.00 2.34
C LEU A 113 28.34 0.15 3.22
N LYS A 114 29.48 -0.41 2.82
CA LYS A 114 30.77 -0.18 3.49
C LYS A 114 31.20 1.28 3.40
N LYS A 115 31.13 1.90 2.22
CA LYS A 115 31.43 3.33 2.06
C LYS A 115 30.49 4.24 2.85
N GLN A 116 29.20 3.92 2.89
CA GLN A 116 28.20 4.68 3.63
C GLN A 116 28.40 4.60 5.15
N SER A 117 28.93 3.47 5.65
CA SER A 117 29.27 3.33 7.07
C SER A 117 30.43 4.24 7.52
N THR A 118 31.29 4.64 6.59
CA THR A 118 32.41 5.56 6.81
C THR A 118 32.10 7.00 6.38
N GLU A 119 31.20 7.18 5.41
CA GLU A 119 30.80 8.46 4.84
C GLU A 119 29.25 8.51 4.73
N PRO A 120 28.55 8.95 5.80
CA PRO A 120 27.08 8.87 5.88
C PRO A 120 26.33 9.67 4.81
N ASN A 121 27.00 10.67 4.23
CA ASN A 121 26.43 11.59 3.24
C ASN A 121 26.73 11.17 1.79
N THR A 122 27.35 10.01 1.57
CA THR A 122 27.63 9.53 0.22
C THR A 122 26.31 9.19 -0.47
N PRO A 123 25.97 9.88 -1.58
CA PRO A 123 24.69 9.67 -2.26
C PRO A 123 24.62 8.25 -2.84
N LEU A 124 23.41 7.68 -2.86
CA LEU A 124 23.14 6.40 -3.50
C LEU A 124 23.55 6.49 -4.98
N PRO A 125 24.24 5.47 -5.54
CA PRO A 125 24.58 5.48 -6.95
C PRO A 125 23.30 5.49 -7.80
N ALA A 126 23.34 6.19 -8.94
CA ALA A 126 22.16 6.42 -9.77
C ALA A 126 21.55 5.09 -10.27
N GLU A 127 22.38 4.09 -10.52
CA GLU A 127 21.96 2.74 -10.93
C GLU A 127 21.14 2.04 -9.85
N PHE A 128 21.51 2.23 -8.58
CA PHE A 128 20.77 1.68 -7.43
C PHE A 128 19.42 2.37 -7.26
N VAL A 129 19.36 3.69 -7.39
CA VAL A 129 18.10 4.44 -7.33
C VAL A 129 17.16 3.97 -8.45
N ARG A 130 17.66 3.82 -9.67
CA ARG A 130 16.89 3.31 -10.82
C ARG A 130 16.42 1.88 -10.58
N PHE A 131 17.31 0.99 -10.13
CA PHE A 131 16.97 -0.40 -9.82
C PHE A 131 15.87 -0.45 -8.75
N TYR A 132 16.01 0.31 -7.66
CA TYR A 132 15.03 0.35 -6.59
C TYR A 132 13.66 0.84 -7.08
N LEU A 133 13.61 1.91 -7.87
CA LEU A 133 12.37 2.44 -8.44
C LEU A 133 11.68 1.43 -9.37
N ILE A 134 12.44 0.82 -10.29
CA ILE A 134 11.92 -0.22 -11.20
C ILE A 134 11.43 -1.42 -10.41
N PHE A 135 12.23 -1.87 -9.45
CA PHE A 135 11.90 -3.01 -8.60
C PHE A 135 10.64 -2.77 -7.78
N ALA A 136 10.54 -1.61 -7.11
CA ALA A 136 9.36 -1.21 -6.35
C ALA A 136 8.11 -1.13 -7.24
N PHE A 137 8.25 -0.59 -8.45
CA PHE A 137 7.16 -0.54 -9.42
C PHE A 137 6.68 -1.93 -9.84
N VAL A 138 7.59 -2.79 -10.28
CA VAL A 138 7.27 -4.16 -10.73
C VAL A 138 6.69 -5.00 -9.59
N LEU A 139 7.32 -4.96 -8.41
CA LEU A 139 6.83 -5.67 -7.23
C LEU A 139 5.45 -5.17 -6.82
N GLY A 140 5.24 -3.84 -6.86
CA GLY A 140 3.95 -3.22 -6.60
C GLY A 140 2.87 -3.69 -7.57
N LEU A 141 3.15 -3.73 -8.88
CA LEU A 141 2.22 -4.28 -9.88
C LEU A 141 1.83 -5.73 -9.60
N VAL A 142 2.80 -6.56 -9.23
CA VAL A 142 2.57 -7.97 -8.89
C VAL A 142 1.69 -8.08 -7.64
N LEU A 143 2.04 -7.37 -6.56
CA LEU A 143 1.28 -7.40 -5.33
C LEU A 143 -0.14 -6.88 -5.51
N HIS A 144 -0.34 -5.85 -6.34
CA HIS A 144 -1.67 -5.31 -6.63
C HIS A 144 -2.54 -6.23 -7.50
N LEU A 145 -1.96 -7.21 -8.20
CA LEU A 145 -2.74 -8.27 -8.83
C LEU A 145 -3.10 -9.39 -7.86
N ILE A 146 -2.20 -9.71 -6.93
CA ILE A 146 -2.34 -10.86 -6.04
C ILE A 146 -3.21 -10.53 -4.83
N LEU A 147 -2.84 -9.49 -4.08
CA LEU A 147 -3.44 -9.16 -2.79
C LEU A 147 -4.96 -8.98 -2.88
N PRO A 148 -5.52 -8.28 -3.88
CA PRO A 148 -6.96 -8.07 -3.91
C PRO A 148 -7.77 -9.36 -4.05
N VAL A 149 -7.24 -10.37 -4.75
CA VAL A 149 -7.86 -11.71 -4.85
C VAL A 149 -7.87 -12.39 -3.48
N LEU A 150 -6.76 -12.32 -2.74
CA LEU A 150 -6.67 -12.87 -1.39
C LEU A 150 -7.66 -12.17 -0.45
N PHE A 151 -7.77 -10.84 -0.53
CA PHE A 151 -8.73 -10.05 0.25
C PHE A 151 -10.19 -10.29 -0.17
N ALA A 152 -10.45 -10.58 -1.44
CA ALA A 152 -11.79 -10.92 -1.91
C ALA A 152 -12.27 -12.23 -1.27
N LYS A 153 -11.39 -13.23 -1.18
CA LYS A 153 -11.71 -14.55 -0.61
C LYS A 153 -11.50 -14.66 0.89
N LEU A 154 -10.74 -13.74 1.50
CA LEU A 154 -10.30 -13.82 2.90
C LEU A 154 -9.65 -15.16 3.26
N SER A 155 -8.96 -15.75 2.28
CA SER A 155 -8.32 -17.05 2.40
C SER A 155 -7.15 -17.11 1.43
N LEU A 156 -5.96 -17.41 1.95
CA LEU A 156 -4.76 -17.55 1.12
C LEU A 156 -4.91 -18.69 0.11
N ILE A 157 -5.39 -19.85 0.57
CA ILE A 157 -5.51 -21.04 -0.28
C ILE A 157 -6.52 -20.82 -1.39
N GLN A 158 -7.72 -20.33 -1.05
CA GLN A 158 -8.75 -20.08 -2.06
C GLN A 158 -8.34 -18.95 -3.02
N GLY A 159 -7.79 -17.86 -2.48
CA GLY A 159 -7.33 -16.75 -3.29
C GLY A 159 -6.22 -17.15 -4.27
N LEU A 160 -5.23 -17.94 -3.84
CA LEU A 160 -4.18 -18.45 -4.74
C LEU A 160 -4.72 -19.41 -5.80
N LYS A 161 -5.73 -20.22 -5.47
CA LYS A 161 -6.41 -21.10 -6.45
C LYS A 161 -7.17 -20.31 -7.50
N GLU A 162 -7.78 -19.20 -7.13
CA GLU A 162 -8.56 -18.36 -8.05
C GLU A 162 -7.75 -17.30 -8.80
N LEU A 163 -6.53 -17.02 -8.33
CA LEU A 163 -5.64 -16.04 -8.92
C LEU A 163 -5.45 -16.23 -10.43
N PRO A 164 -5.19 -17.45 -10.97
CA PRO A 164 -5.02 -17.66 -12.41
C PRO A 164 -6.26 -17.29 -13.24
N ASN A 165 -7.46 -17.47 -12.68
CA ASN A 165 -8.71 -17.11 -13.37
C ASN A 165 -8.93 -15.60 -13.33
N SER A 166 -8.57 -14.95 -12.22
CA SER A 166 -8.69 -13.50 -12.06
C SER A 166 -7.71 -12.75 -12.96
N ILE A 167 -6.43 -13.14 -13.01
CA ILE A 167 -5.41 -12.41 -13.81
C ILE A 167 -5.56 -12.59 -15.32
N LYS A 168 -6.34 -13.57 -15.79
CA LYS A 168 -6.67 -13.71 -17.22
C LYS A 168 -7.66 -12.65 -17.71
N ARG A 169 -8.38 -12.02 -16.78
CA ARG A 169 -9.39 -11.01 -17.06
C ARG A 169 -8.73 -9.64 -17.22
N SER A 170 -8.69 -9.12 -18.46
CA SER A 170 -8.09 -7.81 -18.76
C SER A 170 -8.73 -6.67 -17.98
N ASP A 171 -10.04 -6.74 -17.75
CA ASP A 171 -10.80 -5.78 -16.95
C ASP A 171 -10.36 -5.78 -15.47
N TYR A 172 -10.01 -6.94 -14.92
CA TYR A 172 -9.44 -7.02 -13.57
C TYR A 172 -8.02 -6.45 -13.50
N ILE A 173 -7.15 -6.76 -14.48
CA ILE A 173 -5.79 -6.19 -14.53
C ILE A 173 -5.86 -4.65 -14.49
N VAL A 174 -6.73 -4.05 -15.31
CA VAL A 174 -6.91 -2.59 -15.34
C VAL A 174 -7.44 -2.08 -14.01
N ALA A 175 -8.43 -2.77 -13.41
CA ALA A 175 -8.96 -2.39 -12.10
C ALA A 175 -7.92 -2.46 -10.98
N ALA A 176 -6.98 -3.40 -11.05
CA ALA A 176 -5.90 -3.60 -10.08
C ALA A 176 -4.74 -2.62 -10.26
N TRP A 177 -4.26 -2.42 -11.49
CA TRP A 177 -3.08 -1.59 -11.75
C TRP A 177 -3.39 -0.09 -11.76
N THR A 178 -4.60 0.33 -12.15
CA THR A 178 -4.93 1.75 -12.22
C THR A 178 -4.76 2.47 -10.87
N PRO A 179 -5.33 1.96 -9.76
CA PRO A 179 -5.11 2.54 -8.43
C PRO A 179 -3.63 2.53 -8.02
N PHE A 180 -2.89 1.46 -8.33
CA PHE A 180 -1.47 1.39 -8.02
C PHE A 180 -0.67 2.47 -8.75
N VAL A 181 -0.88 2.65 -10.05
CA VAL A 181 -0.18 3.67 -10.84
C VAL A 181 -0.51 5.06 -10.31
N ILE A 182 -1.78 5.33 -9.97
CA ILE A 182 -2.20 6.61 -9.35
C ILE A 182 -1.45 6.84 -8.04
N MET A 183 -1.28 5.80 -7.21
CA MET A 183 -0.60 5.88 -5.92
C MET A 183 0.94 5.96 -6.05
N PHE A 184 1.52 5.34 -7.08
CA PHE A 184 2.97 5.29 -7.30
C PHE A 184 3.52 6.61 -7.87
N VAL A 185 2.73 7.34 -8.67
CA VAL A 185 3.15 8.62 -9.25
C VAL A 185 3.59 9.64 -8.19
N PRO A 186 2.83 9.86 -7.08
CA PRO A 186 3.29 10.65 -5.95
C PRO A 186 4.66 10.23 -5.39
N ASP A 187 4.89 8.94 -5.19
CA ASP A 187 6.16 8.43 -4.64
C ASP A 187 7.34 8.68 -5.60
N LEU A 188 7.10 8.50 -6.90
CA LEU A 188 8.07 8.83 -7.94
C LEU A 188 8.40 10.33 -7.93
N LEU A 189 7.38 11.19 -7.78
CA LEU A 189 7.56 12.63 -7.71
C LEU A 189 8.35 13.04 -6.46
N VAL A 190 8.05 12.47 -5.27
CA VAL A 190 8.87 12.68 -4.05
C VAL A 190 10.33 12.37 -4.34
N SER A 191 10.61 11.19 -4.91
CA SER A 191 11.97 10.75 -5.19
C SER A 191 12.71 11.66 -6.18
N LEU A 192 11.99 12.35 -7.07
CA LEU A 192 12.58 13.31 -8.00
C LEU A 192 12.82 14.67 -7.33
N ILE A 193 11.87 15.16 -6.53
CA ILE A 193 11.95 16.44 -5.82
C ILE A 193 13.03 16.40 -4.73
N SER A 194 13.16 15.28 -4.00
CA SER A 194 14.11 15.15 -2.88
C SER A 194 15.57 15.28 -3.31
N ASN A 195 15.87 15.16 -4.60
CA ASN A 195 17.20 15.36 -5.16
C ASN A 195 17.51 16.82 -5.51
N SER A 196 16.57 17.74 -5.29
CA SER A 196 16.74 19.17 -5.54
C SER A 196 16.31 20.00 -4.33
N GLU A 197 17.28 20.61 -3.66
CA GLU A 197 17.05 21.49 -2.51
C GLU A 197 16.17 22.69 -2.88
N GLU A 198 16.43 23.30 -4.06
CA GLU A 198 15.59 24.37 -4.61
C GLU A 198 14.13 23.95 -4.77
N MET A 199 13.90 22.74 -5.30
CA MET A 199 12.54 22.24 -5.50
C MET A 199 11.85 21.97 -4.16
N MET A 200 12.55 21.42 -3.17
CA MET A 200 12.03 21.17 -1.82
C MET A 200 11.59 22.44 -1.08
N VAL A 201 12.31 23.56 -1.23
CA VAL A 201 11.96 24.84 -0.57
C VAL A 201 11.02 25.71 -1.41
N SER A 202 10.85 25.41 -2.70
CA SER A 202 9.97 26.16 -3.59
C SER A 202 8.49 26.02 -3.22
N VAL A 203 7.69 27.05 -3.54
CA VAL A 203 6.21 27.00 -3.41
C VAL A 203 5.63 25.81 -4.19
N PHE A 204 6.19 25.51 -5.36
CA PHE A 204 5.75 24.38 -6.18
C PHE A 204 6.01 23.03 -5.49
N GLY A 205 7.21 22.83 -4.93
CA GLY A 205 7.51 21.61 -4.18
C GLY A 205 6.66 21.45 -2.93
N GLN A 206 6.38 22.54 -2.22
CA GLN A 206 5.46 22.52 -1.06
C GLN A 206 4.03 22.12 -1.45
N ILE A 207 3.51 22.64 -2.57
CA ILE A 207 2.21 22.20 -3.12
C ILE A 207 2.25 20.71 -3.46
N LEU A 208 3.33 20.24 -4.09
CA LEU A 208 3.47 18.86 -4.49
C LEU A 208 3.53 17.91 -3.28
N LEU A 209 4.26 18.28 -2.23
CA LEU A 209 4.29 17.57 -0.96
C LEU A 209 2.91 17.46 -0.31
N ILE A 210 2.09 18.50 -0.37
CA ILE A 210 0.69 18.45 0.11
C ILE A 210 -0.14 17.46 -0.70
N VAL A 211 0.01 17.46 -2.03
CA VAL A 211 -0.69 16.51 -2.91
C VAL A 211 -0.28 15.06 -2.59
N ILE A 212 1.03 14.80 -2.46
CA ILE A 212 1.56 13.50 -2.08
C ILE A 212 1.00 13.06 -0.72
N PHE A 213 0.99 13.97 0.26
CA PHE A 213 0.43 13.72 1.58
C PHE A 213 -1.04 13.29 1.52
N PHE A 214 -1.84 13.97 0.70
CA PHE A 214 -3.25 13.62 0.49
C PHE A 214 -3.41 12.20 -0.08
N PHE A 215 -2.60 11.81 -1.07
CA PHE A 215 -2.62 10.44 -1.61
C PHE A 215 -2.23 9.41 -0.54
N MET A 216 -1.18 9.65 0.25
CA MET A 216 -0.80 8.75 1.33
C MET A 216 -1.93 8.56 2.36
N LEU A 217 -2.62 9.64 2.74
CA LEU A 217 -3.74 9.59 3.69
C LEU A 217 -4.93 8.76 3.19
N THR A 218 -5.16 8.77 1.88
CA THR A 218 -6.31 8.13 1.23
C THR A 218 -5.96 6.80 0.55
N SER A 219 -4.72 6.35 0.70
CA SER A 219 -4.17 5.15 0.04
C SER A 219 -5.03 3.91 0.21
N ASP A 220 -5.50 3.63 1.42
CA ASP A 220 -6.35 2.46 1.70
C ASP A 220 -7.69 2.48 0.97
N ILE A 221 -8.25 3.65 0.65
CA ILE A 221 -9.44 3.75 -0.18
C ILE A 221 -9.10 3.26 -1.59
N PHE A 222 -8.01 3.73 -2.19
CA PHE A 222 -7.62 3.29 -3.52
C PHE A 222 -7.24 1.80 -3.55
N LEU A 223 -6.55 1.32 -2.52
CA LEU A 223 -6.10 -0.08 -2.40
C LEU A 223 -7.23 -1.09 -2.26
N GLN A 224 -8.41 -0.68 -1.77
CA GLN A 224 -9.56 -1.57 -1.59
C GLN A 224 -10.44 -1.67 -2.84
N TYR A 225 -10.26 -0.79 -3.84
CA TYR A 225 -11.07 -0.81 -5.07
C TYR A 225 -10.98 -2.13 -5.84
N PRO A 226 -9.79 -2.75 -6.08
CA PRO A 226 -9.73 -3.97 -6.86
C PRO A 226 -10.41 -5.16 -6.15
N THR A 227 -10.38 -5.18 -4.82
CA THR A 227 -11.14 -6.17 -4.02
C THR A 227 -12.64 -5.97 -4.17
N TYR A 228 -13.11 -4.73 -4.09
CA TYR A 228 -14.51 -4.40 -4.35
C TYR A 228 -14.95 -4.81 -5.75
N TYR A 229 -14.10 -4.56 -6.75
CA TYR A 229 -14.34 -4.94 -8.14
C TYR A 229 -14.59 -6.45 -8.28
N LEU A 230 -13.70 -7.28 -7.73
CA LEU A 230 -13.83 -8.74 -7.78
C LEU A 230 -15.16 -9.20 -7.19
N ILE A 231 -15.47 -8.79 -5.95
CA ILE A 231 -16.69 -9.18 -5.24
C ILE A 231 -17.96 -8.79 -6.03
N ARG A 232 -17.98 -7.58 -6.60
CA ARG A 232 -19.14 -7.10 -7.36
C ARG A 232 -19.30 -7.80 -8.71
N THR A 233 -18.21 -8.14 -9.38
CA THR A 233 -18.30 -8.87 -10.65
C THR A 233 -18.75 -10.32 -10.47
N GLU A 234 -18.33 -10.98 -9.38
CA GLU A 234 -18.79 -12.33 -9.04
C GLU A 234 -20.31 -12.35 -8.82
N LYS A 235 -20.84 -11.43 -8.00
CA LYS A 235 -22.29 -11.31 -7.75
C LYS A 235 -23.10 -11.10 -9.03
N LYS A 236 -22.68 -10.18 -9.90
CA LYS A 236 -23.36 -9.94 -11.18
C LYS A 236 -23.40 -11.17 -12.08
N THR A 237 -22.37 -12.02 -12.00
CA THR A 237 -22.32 -13.27 -12.75
C THR A 237 -23.32 -14.28 -12.18
N THR A 238 -23.39 -14.42 -10.85
CA THR A 238 -24.32 -15.33 -10.18
C THR A 238 -25.78 -14.91 -10.36
N GLU A 239 -26.10 -13.62 -10.18
CA GLU A 239 -27.46 -13.06 -10.38
C GLU A 239 -27.93 -13.17 -11.85
N GLY A 240 -27.01 -13.07 -12.82
CA GLY A 240 -27.31 -13.28 -14.23
C GLY A 240 -27.62 -14.75 -14.55
N SER A 241 -26.93 -15.70 -13.91
CA SER A 241 -27.15 -17.13 -14.12
C SER A 241 -28.41 -17.68 -13.45
N GLU A 242 -28.88 -17.06 -12.36
CA GLU A 242 -30.12 -17.47 -11.67
C GLU A 242 -31.40 -16.93 -12.35
N ASN A 243 -31.26 -15.93 -13.23
CA ASN A 243 -32.37 -15.32 -13.98
C ASN A 243 -32.37 -15.66 -15.49
N SER A 244 -31.54 -16.64 -15.91
CA SER A 244 -31.45 -17.16 -17.29
C SER A 244 -31.98 -18.59 -17.36
#